data_AF-A0A225V9H7-F1
#
_entry.id   AF-A0A225V9H7-F1
#
_cell.length_a   1.000
_cell.length_b   1.000
_cell.length_c   1.000
_cell.angle_alpha   90.00
_cell.angle_beta   90.00
_cell.angle_gamma   90.00
#
_symmetry.space_group_name_H-M   'P 1'
#
loop_
_entity.id
_entity.type
_entity.pdbx_description
1 polymer ?
#
loop_
_entity_poly.entity_id
_entity_poly.type
_entity_poly.pdbx_seq_one_letter_code
_entity_poly.pdbx_strand_id
1 'polypeptide(L)'
;MPTSTCRPKPPQCSVADCTKKAQSRRLCIAHGGGTRCQSQNCMKLAQSRGLCAAHGRGRRCAMEGCGKLAQNRGVCLEHGGGQRCSVPHCQKFRQIRNLCKAHPIFSDAAALLSWSSKLKSESKHSILHM
;
A
#
# COMPACT_ATOMS: atom_id res chain seq x y z
N MET A 1 -14.25 -31.90 -4.82
CA MET A 1 -15.01 -31.79 -3.56
C MET A 1 -14.32 -30.76 -2.65
N PRO A 2 -14.73 -29.48 -2.61
CA PRO A 2 -14.18 -28.56 -1.63
C PRO A 2 -14.82 -28.85 -0.26
N THR A 3 -14.03 -29.39 0.66
CA THR A 3 -14.45 -29.57 2.06
C THR A 3 -14.68 -28.20 2.69
N SER A 4 -15.95 -27.91 2.98
CA SER A 4 -16.39 -26.69 3.64
C SER A 4 -15.81 -26.62 5.06
N THR A 5 -14.68 -25.93 5.22
CA THR A 5 -14.12 -25.64 6.54
C THR A 5 -14.92 -24.51 7.19
N CYS A 6 -15.99 -24.87 7.89
CA CYS A 6 -16.60 -23.99 8.89
C CYS A 6 -15.57 -23.77 10.00
N ARG A 7 -14.89 -22.62 9.99
CA ARG A 7 -13.90 -22.26 11.01
C ARG A 7 -14.61 -22.15 12.37
N PRO A 8 -14.29 -22.98 13.37
CA PRO A 8 -14.95 -22.92 14.67
C PRO A 8 -14.75 -21.55 15.32
N LYS A 9 -15.77 -21.06 16.02
CA LYS A 9 -15.65 -19.82 16.80
C LYS A 9 -14.55 -19.98 17.86
N PRO A 10 -13.66 -18.99 18.05
CA PRO A 10 -12.62 -19.08 19.06
C PRO A 10 -13.23 -19.15 20.46
N PRO A 11 -12.65 -19.95 21.38
CA PRO A 11 -13.13 -20.10 22.75
C PRO A 11 -12.93 -18.80 23.55
N GLN A 12 -13.45 -18.75 24.77
CA GLN A 12 -13.15 -17.69 25.74
C GLN A 12 -11.75 -17.85 26.34
N CYS A 13 -11.28 -16.77 26.99
CA CYS A 13 -10.04 -16.76 27.74
C CYS A 13 -10.12 -17.72 28.93
N SER A 14 -9.05 -18.44 29.22
CA SER A 14 -8.94 -19.40 30.34
C SER A 14 -8.71 -18.75 31.71
N VAL A 15 -8.66 -17.42 31.77
CA VAL A 15 -8.49 -16.68 33.03
C VAL A 15 -9.88 -16.49 33.63
N ALA A 16 -10.03 -16.77 34.93
CA ALA A 16 -11.27 -16.58 35.66
C ALA A 16 -11.84 -15.17 35.42
N ASP A 17 -13.15 -15.08 35.27
CA ASP A 17 -13.89 -13.83 35.06
C ASP A 17 -13.52 -13.05 33.78
N CYS A 18 -12.79 -13.68 32.84
CA CYS A 18 -12.46 -13.04 31.57
C CYS A 18 -13.42 -13.43 30.44
N THR A 19 -14.30 -12.51 30.05
CA THR A 19 -15.26 -12.69 28.94
C THR A 19 -14.65 -12.51 27.55
N LYS A 20 -13.37 -12.13 27.46
CA LYS A 20 -12.69 -11.87 26.18
C LYS A 20 -12.42 -13.17 25.42
N LYS A 21 -12.50 -13.11 24.10
CA LYS A 21 -12.14 -14.23 23.21
C LYS A 21 -10.65 -14.55 23.30
N ALA A 22 -10.32 -15.84 23.31
CA ALA A 22 -8.94 -16.28 23.20
C ALA A 22 -8.39 -16.04 21.80
N GLN A 23 -7.13 -15.67 21.73
CA GLN A 23 -6.37 -15.52 20.49
C GLN A 23 -5.50 -16.75 20.26
N SER A 24 -4.67 -17.08 21.23
CA SER A 24 -3.82 -18.27 21.23
C SER A 24 -3.67 -18.79 22.67
N ARG A 25 -3.27 -20.06 22.83
CA ARG A 25 -3.05 -20.68 24.16
C ARG A 25 -4.25 -20.55 25.12
N ARG A 26 -5.48 -20.49 24.59
CA ARG A 26 -6.72 -20.19 25.34
C ARG A 26 -6.68 -18.85 26.10
N LEU A 27 -5.79 -17.91 25.78
CA LEU A 27 -5.67 -16.62 26.45
C LEU A 27 -6.10 -15.48 25.52
N CYS A 28 -6.67 -14.42 26.10
CA CYS A 28 -6.98 -13.19 25.36
C CYS A 28 -5.72 -12.32 25.18
N ILE A 29 -5.85 -11.24 24.41
CA ILE A 29 -4.74 -10.34 24.11
C ILE A 29 -4.09 -9.73 25.37
N ALA A 30 -4.90 -9.39 26.38
CA ALA A 30 -4.45 -8.81 27.65
C ALA A 30 -3.77 -9.86 28.54
N HIS A 31 -4.24 -11.11 28.50
CA HIS A 31 -3.71 -12.21 29.30
C HIS A 31 -2.61 -13.01 28.59
N GLY A 32 -1.98 -12.45 27.56
CA GLY A 32 -0.82 -13.08 26.91
C GLY A 32 -1.12 -14.00 25.73
N GLY A 33 -2.34 -13.98 25.21
CA GLY A 33 -2.73 -14.66 23.97
C GLY A 33 -2.22 -13.99 22.69
N GLY A 34 -1.70 -12.77 22.77
CA GLY A 34 -1.05 -12.08 21.65
C GLY A 34 0.43 -12.42 21.53
N THR A 35 0.93 -12.51 20.29
CA THR A 35 2.38 -12.64 20.03
C THR A 35 3.09 -11.33 20.39
N ARG A 36 4.21 -11.42 21.11
CA ARG A 36 5.04 -10.27 21.45
C ARG A 36 6.02 -9.94 20.33
N CYS A 37 6.46 -8.68 20.30
CA CYS A 37 7.50 -8.26 19.37
C CYS A 37 8.77 -9.05 19.64
N GLN A 38 9.41 -9.57 18.58
CA GLN A 38 10.69 -10.27 18.63
C GLN A 38 11.89 -9.32 18.84
N SER A 39 11.66 -8.02 18.85
CA SER A 39 12.72 -7.03 19.12
C SER A 39 13.10 -7.09 20.60
N GLN A 40 14.39 -6.97 20.89
CA GLN A 40 14.92 -7.04 22.25
C GLN A 40 14.21 -6.02 23.16
N ASN A 41 13.80 -6.48 24.34
CA ASN A 41 13.11 -5.68 25.36
C ASN A 41 11.78 -5.02 24.90
N CYS A 42 11.18 -5.48 23.81
CA CYS A 42 9.92 -4.91 23.32
C CYS A 42 8.70 -5.71 23.80
N MET A 43 7.98 -5.18 24.79
CA MET A 43 6.74 -5.80 25.29
C MET A 43 5.49 -5.51 24.44
N LYS A 44 5.64 -4.70 23.36
CA LYS A 44 4.53 -4.37 22.46
C LYS A 44 4.09 -5.62 21.69
N LEU A 45 2.82 -5.67 21.32
CA LEU A 45 2.29 -6.78 20.53
C LEU A 45 2.78 -6.71 19.08
N ALA A 46 3.13 -7.88 18.56
CA ALA A 46 3.45 -8.06 17.16
C ALA A 46 2.19 -7.83 16.31
N GLN A 47 2.32 -6.98 15.29
CA GLN A 47 1.26 -6.77 14.30
C GLN A 47 1.49 -7.64 13.06
N SER A 48 2.74 -7.80 12.64
CA SER A 48 3.08 -8.62 11.47
C SER A 48 4.50 -9.17 11.62
N ARG A 49 4.74 -10.38 11.10
CA ARG A 49 6.08 -11.03 11.07
C ARG A 49 6.80 -11.06 12.43
N GLY A 50 6.04 -11.20 13.53
CA GLY A 50 6.61 -11.20 14.88
C GLY A 50 7.09 -9.83 15.38
N LEU A 51 6.84 -8.73 14.67
CA LEU A 51 7.27 -7.38 15.04
C LEU A 51 6.09 -6.45 15.34
N CYS A 52 6.25 -5.58 16.33
CA CYS A 52 5.23 -4.58 16.67
C CYS A 52 5.18 -3.47 15.62
N ALA A 53 4.22 -2.58 15.73
CA ALA A 53 4.09 -1.47 14.78
C ALA A 53 5.37 -0.60 14.69
N ALA A 54 6.11 -0.39 15.78
CA ALA A 54 7.35 0.38 15.73
C ALA A 54 8.48 -0.35 14.98
N HIS A 55 8.56 -1.68 15.12
CA HIS A 55 9.65 -2.48 14.57
C HIS A 55 9.32 -3.12 13.21
N GLY A 56 8.05 -3.37 12.92
CA GLY A 56 7.56 -4.15 11.79
C GLY A 56 6.66 -3.38 10.81
N ARG A 57 6.58 -2.06 10.91
CA ARG A 57 5.83 -1.25 9.93
C ARG A 57 6.51 -1.38 8.56
N GLY A 58 5.87 -2.13 7.66
CA GLY A 58 6.14 -2.11 6.22
C GLY A 58 7.34 -2.93 5.75
N ARG A 59 7.39 -3.17 4.43
CA ARG A 59 8.59 -3.67 3.76
C ARG A 59 9.64 -2.56 3.75
N ARG A 60 10.91 -2.89 3.99
CA ARG A 60 12.02 -1.95 3.80
C ARG A 60 12.28 -1.78 2.31
N CYS A 61 12.86 -0.64 1.95
CA CYS A 61 13.36 -0.40 0.61
C CYS A 61 14.40 -1.49 0.27
N ALA A 62 14.28 -2.10 -0.91
CA ALA A 62 15.18 -3.13 -1.40
C ALA A 62 16.56 -2.60 -1.82
N MET A 63 16.73 -1.28 -1.89
CA MET A 63 18.03 -0.66 -2.16
C MET A 63 18.97 -0.84 -0.97
N GLU A 64 20.18 -1.31 -1.25
CA GLU A 64 21.26 -1.47 -0.28
C GLU A 64 21.50 -0.18 0.51
N GLY A 65 21.63 -0.29 1.83
CA GLY A 65 21.82 0.85 2.73
C GLY A 65 20.59 1.74 2.96
N CYS A 66 19.43 1.46 2.35
CA CYS A 66 18.24 2.30 2.52
C CYS A 66 17.32 1.84 3.68
N GLY A 67 17.32 2.58 4.79
CA GLY A 67 16.42 2.31 5.93
C GLY A 67 14.96 2.74 5.73
N LYS A 68 14.63 3.39 4.62
CA LYS A 68 13.29 3.94 4.34
C LYS A 68 12.28 2.83 4.04
N LEU A 69 11.00 3.13 4.24
CA LEU A 69 9.92 2.18 3.96
C LEU A 69 9.65 2.11 2.46
N ALA A 70 9.47 0.90 1.95
CA ALA A 70 9.01 0.67 0.60
C ALA A 70 7.55 1.11 0.47
N GLN A 71 7.25 1.92 -0.54
CA GLN A 71 5.89 2.33 -0.86
C GLN A 71 5.26 1.37 -1.86
N ASN A 72 5.91 1.20 -3.01
CA ASN A 72 5.49 0.30 -4.07
C ASN A 72 6.72 -0.35 -4.71
N ARG A 73 6.55 -1.47 -5.40
CA ARG A 73 7.62 -2.18 -6.13
C ARG A 73 8.85 -2.54 -5.27
N GLY A 74 8.67 -2.64 -3.94
CA GLY A 74 9.75 -3.00 -3.02
C GLY A 74 10.74 -1.87 -2.71
N VAL A 75 10.52 -0.64 -3.18
CA VAL A 75 11.45 0.48 -3.01
C VAL A 75 10.76 1.71 -2.40
N CYS A 76 11.54 2.60 -1.78
CA CYS A 76 11.02 3.83 -1.15
C CYS A 76 10.71 4.92 -2.19
N LEU A 77 10.18 6.05 -1.75
CA LEU A 77 9.78 7.16 -2.63
C LEU A 77 10.93 7.67 -3.53
N GLU A 78 12.13 7.84 -2.97
CA GLU A 78 13.30 8.32 -3.72
C GLU A 78 13.88 7.26 -4.66
N HIS A 79 13.76 5.99 -4.29
CA HIS A 79 14.22 4.87 -5.12
C HIS A 79 13.16 4.37 -6.11
N GLY A 80 12.14 5.18 -6.44
CA GLY A 80 11.15 4.86 -7.48
C GLY A 80 9.88 4.16 -7.00
N GLY A 81 9.63 4.12 -5.69
CA GLY A 81 8.42 3.56 -5.09
C GLY A 81 7.17 4.44 -5.23
N GLY A 82 7.35 5.71 -5.61
CA GLY A 82 6.24 6.63 -5.90
C GLY A 82 5.66 6.41 -7.30
N GLN A 83 4.34 6.42 -7.41
CA GLN A 83 3.66 6.48 -8.71
C GLN A 83 3.45 7.94 -9.11
N ARG A 84 3.72 8.28 -10.38
CA ARG A 84 3.42 9.61 -10.92
C ARG A 84 1.95 9.74 -11.26
N CYS A 85 1.48 10.98 -11.34
CA CYS A 85 0.15 11.28 -11.87
C CYS A 85 0.04 10.77 -13.32
N SER A 86 -1.12 10.24 -13.70
CA SER A 86 -1.39 9.80 -15.08
C SER A 86 -1.53 10.93 -16.10
N VAL A 87 -1.60 12.19 -15.66
CA VAL A 87 -1.68 13.33 -16.58
C VAL A 87 -0.31 13.56 -17.22
N PRO A 88 -0.22 13.65 -18.56
CA PRO A 88 1.05 13.86 -19.25
C PRO A 88 1.72 15.15 -18.77
N HIS A 89 3.05 15.13 -18.70
CA HIS A 89 3.88 16.25 -18.21
C HIS A 89 3.67 16.61 -16.72
N CYS A 90 2.93 15.82 -15.94
CA CYS A 90 2.77 16.04 -14.52
C CYS A 90 3.79 15.23 -13.70
N GLN A 91 4.73 15.92 -13.05
CA GLN A 91 5.72 15.27 -12.17
C GLN A 91 5.25 15.07 -10.73
N LYS A 92 4.00 15.45 -10.41
CA LYS A 92 3.45 15.28 -9.06
C LYS A 92 3.15 13.80 -8.78
N PHE A 93 3.28 13.40 -7.52
CA PHE A 93 2.95 12.04 -7.12
C PHE A 93 1.44 11.80 -7.13
N ARG A 94 1.06 10.62 -7.59
CA ARG A 94 -0.30 10.09 -7.48
C ARG A 94 -0.70 10.03 -6.00
N GLN A 95 -1.93 10.45 -5.73
CA GLN A 95 -2.61 10.26 -4.47
C GLN A 95 -3.69 9.19 -4.66
N ILE A 96 -4.86 9.57 -5.18
CA ILE A 96 -6.02 8.68 -5.38
C ILE A 96 -6.34 8.52 -6.87
N ARG A 97 -6.83 7.35 -7.28
CA ARG A 97 -7.26 7.01 -8.66
C ARG A 97 -6.30 7.44 -9.79
N ASN A 98 -5.00 7.22 -9.61
CA ASN A 98 -3.93 7.56 -10.58
C ASN A 98 -3.62 9.06 -10.75
N LEU A 99 -4.25 9.93 -9.97
CA LEU A 99 -4.08 11.38 -10.11
C LEU A 99 -3.44 12.01 -8.88
N CYS A 100 -2.80 13.16 -9.08
CA CYS A 100 -2.26 13.97 -7.98
C CYS A 100 -3.35 14.87 -7.38
N LYS A 101 -3.07 15.50 -6.24
CA LYS A 101 -4.01 16.42 -5.56
C LYS A 101 -4.48 17.58 -6.46
N ALA A 102 -3.65 18.00 -7.43
CA ALA A 102 -3.97 19.08 -8.36
C ALA A 102 -4.82 18.64 -9.56
N HIS A 103 -4.99 17.34 -9.79
CA HIS A 103 -5.80 16.79 -10.88
C HIS A 103 -6.97 15.98 -10.28
N PRO A 104 -8.04 16.65 -9.78
CA PRO A 104 -9.21 15.96 -9.26
C PRO A 104 -9.97 15.24 -10.37
N ILE A 105 -10.82 14.27 -9.98
CA ILE A 105 -11.53 13.36 -10.90
C ILE A 105 -12.79 14.01 -11.48
N PHE A 106 -13.25 15.12 -10.88
CA PHE A 106 -14.47 15.75 -11.31
C PHE A 106 -14.18 16.62 -12.53
N SER A 107 -14.74 16.16 -13.67
CA SER A 107 -14.74 16.71 -15.02
C SER A 107 -13.42 16.70 -15.80
N ASP A 108 -12.98 15.54 -16.27
CA ASP A 108 -12.24 15.48 -17.54
C ASP A 108 -12.48 14.16 -18.27
N ALA A 109 -13.68 14.05 -18.86
CA ALA A 109 -13.83 13.32 -20.13
C ALA A 109 -12.91 13.90 -21.24
N ALA A 110 -12.30 15.07 -21.04
CA ALA A 110 -11.40 15.73 -21.99
C ALA A 110 -9.97 15.16 -22.05
N ALA A 111 -9.49 14.43 -21.02
CA ALA A 111 -8.12 13.90 -21.02
C ALA A 111 -7.91 12.72 -22.00
N LEU A 112 -8.97 12.03 -22.41
CA LEU A 112 -8.90 10.99 -23.44
C LEU A 112 -8.96 11.55 -24.87
N LEU A 113 -9.39 12.81 -25.05
CA LEU A 113 -9.55 13.43 -26.37
C LEU A 113 -8.34 14.29 -26.78
N SER A 114 -7.41 14.59 -25.88
CA SER A 114 -6.26 15.46 -26.19
C SER A 114 -5.05 14.73 -26.81
N TRP A 115 -4.99 13.39 -26.80
CA TRP A 115 -3.91 12.66 -27.49
C TRP A 115 -4.09 12.64 -29.03
N SER A 116 -5.32 12.67 -29.52
CA SER A 116 -5.61 12.53 -30.96
C SER A 116 -5.15 13.74 -31.81
N SER A 117 -4.79 14.87 -31.20
CA SER A 117 -4.43 16.09 -31.91
C SER A 117 -2.95 16.21 -32.30
N LYS A 118 -2.06 15.31 -31.83
CA LYS A 118 -0.61 15.35 -32.15
C LYS A 118 -0.15 14.26 -33.14
N LEU A 119 -1.03 13.82 -34.03
CA LEU A 119 -0.67 12.96 -35.18
C LEU A 119 -0.98 13.61 -36.54
N LYS A 120 -1.37 14.90 -36.57
CA LYS A 120 -1.72 15.61 -37.81
C LYS A 120 -0.93 16.92 -38.03
N SER A 121 0.28 17.06 -37.49
CA SER A 121 1.15 18.21 -37.78
C SER A 121 2.33 17.94 -38.72
N GLU A 122 2.54 16.70 -39.19
CA GLU A 122 3.60 16.39 -40.17
C GLU A 122 2.98 16.07 -41.54
N SER A 123 2.25 17.00 -42.17
CA SER A 123 1.74 16.73 -43.53
C SER A 123 1.41 17.95 -44.39
N LYS A 124 1.88 19.16 -44.09
CA LYS A 124 1.65 20.35 -44.95
C LYS A 124 2.81 21.36 -44.91
N HIS A 125 3.95 20.98 -45.46
CA HIS A 125 4.92 21.84 -46.16
C HIS A 125 5.39 20.94 -47.32
N SER A 126 5.30 21.26 -48.61
CA SER A 126 5.24 22.54 -49.30
C SER A 126 4.67 22.29 -50.71
N ILE A 127 3.57 22.94 -51.08
CA ILE A 127 3.20 23.19 -52.47
C ILE A 127 2.73 24.64 -52.50
N LEU A 128 3.58 25.56 -52.96
CA LEU A 128 3.40 26.35 -54.18
C LEU A 128 4.41 27.52 -54.22
N HIS A 129 5.30 27.50 -55.21
CA HIS A 129 6.01 28.61 -55.87
C HIS A 129 6.91 27.89 -56.90
N MET A 130 6.77 27.98 -58.23
CA MET A 130 5.96 28.77 -59.16
C MET A 130 5.58 27.87 -60.35
#